data_AF-V5SI77-F1
#
_entry.id   AF-V5SI77-F1
#
_cell.length_a   1.000
_cell.length_b   1.000
_cell.length_c   1.000
_cell.angle_alpha   90.00
_cell.angle_beta   90.00
_cell.angle_gamma   90.00
#
_symmetry.space_group_name_H-M   'P 1'
#
loop_
_entity.id
_entity.type
_entity.pdbx_description
1 polymer ?
#
loop_
_entity_poly.entity_id
_entity_poly.type
_entity_poly.pdbx_seq_one_letter_code
_entity_poly.pdbx_strand_id
1 'polypeptide(L)' 'MGLTADELRTSLEVIAAWRSDPDAAHPCPRCSAPGLALADRSARPYAEWYHLACAGCGLDETIHIPLGSPTLGDAD' A
#
# COMPACT_ATOMS: atom_id res chain seq x y z
N MET A 1 -1.61 -2.20 -16.04
CA MET A 1 -2.76 -3.00 -15.58
C MET A 1 -2.82 -2.81 -14.09
N GLY A 2 -3.86 -2.17 -13.57
CA GLY A 2 -3.96 -1.88 -12.14
C GLY A 2 -4.16 -3.14 -11.31
N LEU A 3 -4.01 -2.98 -9.99
CA LEU A 3 -4.30 -4.02 -9.01
C LEU A 3 -5.79 -4.39 -9.03
N THR A 4 -6.07 -5.68 -8.89
CA THR A 4 -7.42 -6.18 -8.60
C THR A 4 -7.86 -5.77 -7.19
N ALA A 5 -9.16 -5.86 -6.90
CA ALA A 5 -9.69 -5.50 -5.58
C ALA A 5 -9.07 -6.31 -4.43
N ASP A 6 -8.71 -7.57 -4.68
CA ASP A 6 -8.07 -8.42 -3.69
C ASP A 6 -6.61 -8.04 -3.45
N GLU A 7 -5.85 -7.82 -4.54
CA GLU A 7 -4.47 -7.34 -4.45
C GLU A 7 -4.40 -5.95 -3.81
N LEU A 8 -5.38 -5.09 -4.06
CA LEU A 8 -5.49 -3.77 -3.43
C LEU A 8 -5.71 -3.90 -1.92
N ARG A 9 -6.61 -4.78 -1.46
CA ARG A 9 -6.83 -5.04 -0.03
C ARG A 9 -5.54 -5.50 0.65
N THR A 10 -4.88 -6.51 0.07
CA THR A 10 -3.60 -7.02 0.59
C THR A 10 -2.53 -5.93 0.60
N SER A 11 -2.49 -5.07 -0.42
CA SER A 11 -1.57 -3.93 -0.46
C SER A 11 -1.80 -2.96 0.69
N LEU A 12 -3.06 -2.66 1.03
CA LEU A 12 -3.41 -1.78 2.16
C LEU A 12 -2.98 -2.40 3.51
N GLU A 13 -3.16 -3.71 3.68
CA GLU A 13 -2.70 -4.41 4.89
C GLU A 13 -1.17 -4.37 5.02
N VAL A 14 -0.45 -4.60 3.92
CA VAL A 14 1.01 -4.51 3.87
C VAL A 14 1.48 -3.08 4.17
N ILE A 15 0.84 -2.05 3.61
CA ILE A 15 1.14 -0.65 3.93
C ILE A 15 0.89 -0.37 5.42
N ALA A 16 -0.21 -0.87 5.99
CA ALA A 16 -0.52 -0.67 7.41
C ALA A 16 0.53 -1.32 8.34
N ALA A 17 1.00 -2.53 8.00
CA ALA A 17 2.08 -3.20 8.70
C ALA A 17 3.41 -2.44 8.54
N TRP A 18 3.73 -2.00 7.31
CA TRP A 18 4.93 -1.22 7.02
C TRP A 18 4.97 0.12 7.74
N ARG A 19 3.82 0.80 7.91
CA ARG A 19 3.76 2.03 8.72
C ARG A 19 4.15 1.81 10.18
N SER A 20 3.94 0.60 10.70
CA SER A 20 4.29 0.25 12.07
C SER A 20 5.75 -0.21 12.17
N ASP A 21 6.26 -0.88 11.14
CA ASP A 21 7.64 -1.32 11.02
C ASP A 21 8.13 -1.16 9.56
N PRO A 22 8.76 -0.03 9.21
CA PRO A 22 9.18 0.25 7.84
C PRO A 22 10.47 -0.49 7.45
N ASP A 23 11.21 -1.05 8.41
CA ASP A 23 12.43 -1.84 8.18
C ASP A 23 12.09 -3.33 7.95
N ALA A 24 10.92 -3.77 8.40
CA ALA A 24 10.44 -5.13 8.17
C ALA A 24 10.27 -5.46 6.69
N ALA A 25 10.70 -6.67 6.33
CA ALA A 25 10.49 -7.21 4.99
C ALA A 25 9.03 -7.66 4.83
N HIS A 26 8.27 -6.95 4.01
CA HIS A 26 6.88 -7.31 3.71
C HIS A 26 6.80 -8.16 2.43
N PRO A 27 5.89 -9.14 2.37
CA PRO A 27 5.66 -9.93 1.17
C PRO A 27 4.93 -9.12 0.10
N CYS A 28 5.16 -9.44 -1.17
CA CYS A 28 4.46 -8.83 -2.28
C CYS A 28 2.98 -9.25 -2.31
N PRO A 29 2.01 -8.33 -2.42
CA PRO A 29 0.59 -8.65 -2.44
C PRO A 29 0.14 -9.45 -3.69
N ARG A 30 0.99 -9.53 -4.72
CA ARG A 30 0.67 -10.18 -6.00
C ARG A 30 1.30 -11.55 -6.17
N CYS A 31 2.55 -11.71 -5.76
CA CYS A 31 3.30 -12.96 -5.93
C CYS A 31 3.79 -13.58 -4.61
N SER A 32 3.51 -12.94 -3.49
CA SER A 32 3.95 -13.34 -2.15
C SER A 32 5.46 -13.44 -1.98
N ALA A 33 6.25 -12.91 -2.92
CA ALA A 33 7.70 -12.89 -2.82
C ALA A 33 8.15 -11.96 -1.67
N PRO A 34 9.18 -12.36 -0.89
CA PRO A 34 9.75 -11.49 0.14
C PRO A 34 10.53 -10.33 -0.49
N GLY A 35 10.68 -9.23 0.26
CA GLY A 35 11.47 -8.07 -0.18
C GLY A 35 10.70 -7.10 -1.07
N LEU A 36 9.42 -6.88 -0.79
CA LEU A 36 8.67 -5.78 -1.41
C LEU A 36 9.32 -4.44 -1.05
N ALA A 37 9.67 -3.65 -2.07
CA ALA A 37 10.10 -2.28 -1.87
C ALA A 37 8.87 -1.39 -1.68
N LEU A 38 8.74 -0.79 -0.51
CA LEU A 38 7.67 0.14 -0.19
C LEU A 38 8.28 1.50 0.13
N ALA A 39 7.81 2.54 -0.56
CA ALA A 39 8.30 3.90 -0.38
C ALA A 39 7.13 4.85 -0.11
N ASP A 40 7.22 5.57 1.01
CA ASP A 40 6.33 6.68 1.31
C ASP A 40 6.66 7.87 0.38
N ARG A 41 5.65 8.34 -0.35
CA ARG A 41 5.66 9.56 -1.16
C ARG A 41 4.60 10.56 -0.70
N SER A 42 4.14 10.42 0.53
CA SER A 42 3.14 11.28 1.16
C SER A 42 3.73 12.67 1.42
N ALA A 43 3.64 13.55 0.43
CA ALA A 43 4.11 14.93 0.55
C ALA A 43 3.07 15.88 1.18
N ARG A 44 1.84 15.43 1.49
CA ARG A 44 0.72 16.29 1.91
C ARG A 44 -0.03 15.73 3.12
N PRO A 45 -0.58 16.60 3.99
CA PRO A 45 -1.22 16.19 5.25
C PRO A 45 -2.58 15.47 5.12
N TYR A 46 -3.18 15.44 3.93
CA TYR A 46 -4.55 14.90 3.73
C TYR A 46 -4.61 13.71 2.76
N ALA A 47 -3.48 13.27 2.25
CA ALA A 47 -3.42 12.14 1.34
C ALA A 47 -2.04 11.50 1.43
N GLU A 48 -2.05 10.18 1.51
CA GLU A 48 -0.84 9.39 1.49
C GLU A 48 -0.68 8.72 0.12
N TRP A 49 0.56 8.66 -0.35
CA TRP A 49 0.93 7.94 -1.56
C TRP A 49 2.02 6.96 -1.24
N TYR A 50 1.75 5.67 -1.41
CA TYR A 50 2.69 4.60 -1.18
C TYR A 50 3.05 3.93 -2.50
N HIS A 51 4.32 3.97 -2.86
CA HIS A 51 4.83 3.28 -4.04
C HIS A 51 5.26 1.87 -3.66
N LEU A 52 4.68 0.87 -4.31
CA LEU A 52 4.99 -0.55 -4.14
C LEU A 52 5.71 -1.04 -5.38
N ALA A 53 6.93 -1.53 -5.18
CA ALA A 53 7.75 -2.14 -6.22
C ALA A 53 8.19 -3.54 -5.82
N CYS A 54 7.98 -4.54 -6.68
CA CYS A 54 8.45 -5.91 -6.47
C CYS A 54 9.31 -6.38 -7.63
N ALA A 55 10.57 -6.74 -7.34
CA ALA A 55 11.48 -7.31 -8.33
C ALA A 55 11.09 -8.74 -8.77
N GLY A 56 10.30 -9.46 -7.97
CA GLY A 56 9.89 -10.84 -8.26
C GLY A 56 8.86 -10.96 -9.38
N CYS A 57 7.78 -10.17 -9.31
CA CYS A 57 6.74 -10.15 -10.33
C CYS A 57 6.73 -8.90 -11.23
N GLY A 58 7.61 -7.94 -10.96
CA GLY A 58 7.61 -6.65 -11.66
C GLY A 58 6.45 -5.74 -11.26
N LEU A 59 5.93 -5.87 -10.04
CA LEU A 59 4.93 -4.94 -9.52
C LEU A 59 5.57 -3.55 -9.44
N ASP A 60 4.90 -2.53 -9.97
CA ASP A 60 5.26 -1.14 -9.86
C ASP A 60 3.96 -0.34 -9.85
N GLU A 61 3.39 -0.12 -8.67
CA GLU A 61 2.11 0.56 -8.52
C GLU A 61 2.16 1.58 -7.38
N THR A 62 1.41 2.67 -7.55
CA THR A 62 1.31 3.71 -6.53
C THR A 62 -0.08 3.68 -5.93
N ILE A 63 -0.17 3.34 -4.65
CA ILE A 63 -1.41 3.32 -3.88
C ILE A 63 -1.66 4.71 -3.33
N HIS A 64 -2.77 5.31 -3.74
CA HIS A 64 -3.29 6.52 -3.13
C HIS A 64 -4.24 6.15 -2.00
N ILE A 65 -3.87 6.52 -0.77
CA ILE A 65 -4.72 6.38 0.41
C ILE A 65 -5.22 7.78 0.77
N PRO A 66 -6.49 8.10 0.45
CA PRO A 66 -7.06 9.35 0.90
C PRO A 66 -7.21 9.29 2.43
N LEU A 67 -6.39 10.07 3.14
CA LEU A 67 -6.62 10.41 4.54
C LEU A 67 -7.74 11.45 4.58
N GLY A 68 -8.95 11.04 4.19
CA GLY A 68 -10.12 11.87 4.34
C GLY A 68 -10.20 12.36 5.79
N SER A 69 -10.37 13.67 5.97
CA SER A 69 -10.91 14.24 7.21
C SER A 69 -12.03 13.32 7.71
N PRO A 70 -12.11 13.03 9.03
CA PRO A 70 -12.82 11.89 9.58
C PRO A 70 -14.20 11.74 8.93
N THR A 71 -14.33 10.81 8.00
CA THR A 71 -15.63 10.45 7.44
C THR A 71 -16.33 9.62 8.49
N LEU A 72 -17.04 10.31 9.40
CA LEU A 72 -18.20 9.77 10.09
C LEU A 72 -19.19 9.35 9.00
N GLY A 73 -19.27 8.06 8.69
CA GLY A 73 -20.27 7.54 7.75
C GLY A 73 -19.87 6.29 6.98
N ASP A 74 -19.51 5.22 7.68
CA ASP A 74 -19.88 3.88 7.23
C ASP A 74 -21.22 3.55 7.91
N ALA A 75 -22.32 3.88 7.23
CA ALA A 75 -23.69 3.52 7.60
C ALA A 75 -24.63 3.77 6.41
N ASP A 76 -24.79 2.77 5.53
CA ASP A 76 -26.06 2.20 5.01
C ASP A 76 -25.77 1.29 3.81
#